data_AF-A0A829H5U3-F1
#
_entry.id   AF-A0A829H5U3-F1
#
_cell.length_a   1.000
_cell.length_b   1.000
_cell.length_c   1.000
_cell.angle_alpha   90.00
_cell.angle_beta   90.00
_cell.angle_gamma   90.00
#
_symmetry.space_group_name_H-M   'P 1'
#
loop_
_entity.id
_entity.type
_entity.pdbx_description
1 polymer ?
#
loop_
_entity_poly.entity_id
_entity_poly.type
_entity_poly.pdbx_seq_one_letter_code
_entity_poly.pdbx_strand_id
1 'polypeptide(L)' 'MTVNRTPQVVTIAGSDSGGGAGLQADLKTFQARHVFGMSIVVALTAQN' A
#
# COMPACT_ATOMS: atom_id res chain seq x y z
N MET A 1 -20.95 20.38 -0.79
CA MET A 1 -20.07 19.32 -0.25
C MET A 1 -19.35 18.69 -1.43
N THR A 2 -18.04 18.89 -1.55
CA THR A 2 -17.28 18.35 -2.68
C THR A 2 -16.87 16.91 -2.38
N VAL A 3 -17.25 15.97 -3.23
CA VAL A 3 -16.87 14.56 -3.08
C VAL A 3 -15.43 14.38 -3.52
N ASN A 4 -14.62 13.68 -2.70
CA ASN A 4 -13.28 13.31 -3.10
C ASN A 4 -13.35 12.32 -4.28
N ARG A 5 -12.92 12.77 -5.46
CA ARG A 5 -12.94 11.96 -6.69
C ARG A 5 -11.83 10.91 -6.75
N THR A 6 -10.85 11.01 -5.87
CA THR A 6 -9.72 10.07 -5.78
C THR A 6 -9.54 9.70 -4.32
N PRO A 7 -10.26 8.68 -3.81
CA PRO A 7 -10.12 8.25 -2.43
C PRO A 7 -8.64 7.99 -2.10
N GLN A 8 -8.19 8.51 -0.96
CA GLN A 8 -6.82 8.37 -0.48
C GLN A 8 -6.81 7.32 0.63
N VAL A 9 -5.90 6.37 0.54
CA VAL A 9 -5.76 5.29 1.51
C VAL A 9 -4.31 5.16 1.94
N VAL A 10 -4.10 4.78 3.20
CA VAL A 10 -2.77 4.55 3.77
C VAL A 10 -2.71 3.15 4.35
N THR A 11 -1.63 2.42 4.05
CA THR A 11 -1.25 1.21 4.78
C THR A 11 -0.14 1.52 5.78
N ILE A 12 -0.16 0.84 6.92
CA ILE A 12 0.89 0.88 7.94
C ILE A 12 1.37 -0.55 8.09
N ALA A 13 2.46 -0.89 7.38
CA ALA A 13 2.87 -2.28 7.22
C ALA A 13 4.39 -2.39 7.00
N GLY A 14 4.90 -3.62 7.15
CA GLY A 14 6.26 -3.97 6.76
C GLY A 14 6.41 -4.02 5.24
N SER A 15 7.63 -3.75 4.75
CA SER A 15 8.02 -3.98 3.37
C SER A 15 8.44 -5.43 3.18
N ASP A 16 7.73 -6.15 2.32
CA ASP A 16 8.11 -7.47 1.85
C ASP A 16 9.04 -7.37 0.63
N SER A 17 10.27 -7.87 0.73
CA SER A 17 11.26 -7.80 -0.36
C SER A 17 10.88 -8.69 -1.55
N GLY A 18 10.11 -9.77 -1.32
CA GLY A 18 9.55 -10.61 -2.38
C GLY A 18 8.34 -9.97 -3.08
N GLY A 19 7.77 -8.90 -2.50
CA GLY A 19 6.66 -8.12 -3.05
C GLY A 19 5.33 -8.87 -3.13
N GLY A 20 5.19 -10.01 -2.47
CA GLY A 20 3.97 -10.83 -2.43
C GLY A 20 3.05 -10.51 -1.26
N ALA A 21 3.58 -9.90 -0.20
CA ALA A 21 2.89 -9.50 1.01
C ALA A 21 3.22 -8.04 1.39
N GLY A 22 2.88 -7.65 2.62
CA GLY A 22 3.22 -6.34 3.18
C GLY A 22 2.67 -5.17 2.38
N LEU A 23 3.32 -4.02 2.51
CA LEU A 23 2.89 -2.79 1.84
C LEU A 23 2.88 -2.92 0.30
N GLN A 24 3.68 -3.82 -0.29
CA GLN A 24 3.67 -4.07 -1.73
C GLN A 24 2.35 -4.70 -2.17
N ALA A 25 1.85 -5.70 -1.45
CA ALA A 25 0.55 -6.31 -1.72
C ALA A 25 -0.60 -5.31 -1.50
N ASP A 26 -0.50 -4.48 -0.47
CA ASP A 26 -1.48 -3.42 -0.18
C ASP A 26 -1.54 -2.40 -1.32
N LEU A 27 -0.39 -1.86 -1.76
CA LEU A 27 -0.34 -0.87 -2.83
C LEU A 27 -0.83 -1.44 -4.17
N LYS A 28 -0.53 -2.70 -4.50
CA LYS A 28 -1.12 -3.40 -5.66
C LYS A 28 -2.64 -3.50 -5.55
N THR A 29 -3.14 -3.81 -4.36
CA THR A 29 -4.56 -3.91 -4.04
C THR A 29 -5.27 -2.56 -4.15
N PHE A 30 -4.61 -1.48 -3.73
CA PHE A 30 -5.10 -0.10 -3.85
C PHE A 30 -5.14 0.35 -5.31
N GLN A 31 -4.07 0.08 -6.06
CA GLN A 31 -4.02 0.35 -7.51
C GLN A 31 -5.14 -0.37 -8.26
N ALA A 32 -5.39 -1.65 -7.95
CA ALA A 32 -6.48 -2.43 -8.54
C ALA A 32 -7.88 -1.91 -8.17
N ARG A 33 -8.00 -1.11 -7.10
CA ARG A 33 -9.25 -0.47 -6.65
C ARG A 33 -9.37 0.99 -7.09
N HIS A 34 -8.47 1.48 -7.93
CA HIS A 34 -8.47 2.87 -8.44
C HIS A 34 -8.45 3.94 -7.32
N VAL A 35 -7.70 3.69 -6.24
CA VAL A 35 -7.50 4.65 -5.15
C VAL A 35 -6.04 5.09 -5.06
N PHE A 36 -5.80 6.29 -4.53
CA PHE A 36 -4.44 6.79 -4.30
C PHE A 36 -3.87 6.16 -3.05
N GLY A 37 -2.96 5.19 -3.24
CA GLY A 37 -2.32 4.44 -2.17
C GLY A 37 -1.04 5.11 -1.64
N MET A 38 -0.90 5.14 -0.32
CA MET A 38 0.30 5.57 0.40
C MET A 38 0.71 4.51 1.42
N SER A 39 1.97 4.53 1.84
CA SER A 39 2.49 3.60 2.86
C SER A 39 3.29 4.31 3.94
N ILE A 40 3.06 3.92 5.19
CA ILE A 40 3.95 4.17 6.32
C ILE A 40 4.70 2.87 6.60
N VAL A 41 6.01 2.89 6.39
CA VAL A 41 6.86 1.70 6.52
C VAL A 41 7.25 1.53 8.00
N VAL A 42 6.92 0.37 8.59
CA VAL A 42 7.25 0.08 10.01
C VAL A 42 8.31 -1.01 10.20
N ALA A 43 8.58 -1.81 9.18
CA ALA A 43 9.60 -2.86 9.18
C ALA A 43 10.06 -3.18 7.76
N LEU A 44 11.20 -3.84 7.62
CA LEU A 44 11.70 -4.36 6.35
C LEU A 44 12.00 -5.85 6.52
N THR A 45 11.54 -6.68 5.60
CA THR A 45 12.04 -8.05 5.46
C THR A 45 13.19 -8.08 4.46
N ALA A 46 14.19 -8.93 4.70
CA ALA A 46 15.15 -9.34 3.69
C ALA A 46 14.96 -10.84 3.44
N GLN A 47 14.67 -11.20 2.19
CA GLN A 47 14.56 -12.58 1.71
C GLN A 47 15.67 -12.82 0.70
N ASN A 48 16.24 -14.02 0.73
CA ASN A 48 17.25 -14.49 -0.22
C ASN A 48 16.58 -15.11 -1.46
#